data_AF-A0A450VM40-F1
#
_entry.id   AF-A0A450VM40-F1
#
_cell.length_a   1.000
_cell.length_b   1.000
_cell.length_c   1.000
_cell.angle_alpha   90.00
_cell.angle_beta   90.00
_cell.angle_gamma   90.00
#
_symmetry.space_group_name_H-M   'P 1'
#
loop_
_entity.id
_entity.type
_entity.pdbx_description
1 polymer ?
#
loop_
_entity_poly.entity_id
_entity_poly.type
_entity_poly.pdbx_seq_one_letter_code
_entity_poly.pdbx_strand_id
1 'polypeptide(L)'
;LKQLSRLKAHAKLLARYFGHLESLATSEAQGETKTAMDGVVTALKEVPWTQSKSQSKAISALPPLVELAVDMKIRAALKEEFNRNKDTIRRELQIQEVLLQELTGQISHAMKQQMNPKEQQLVMDPITGSSPLKDAGKWVSTRRDIVHLSAKLEKIHEETDSATNAAREMRKAFDALLSGEDVMCRINDIIADIESILAVVDTIKS
;
A
#
# COMPACT_ATOMS: atom_id res chain seq x y z
N LEU A 1 6.64 -12.77 -2.07
CA LEU A 1 7.02 -12.90 -0.64
C LEU A 1 7.97 -11.81 -0.13
N LYS A 2 9.19 -11.63 -0.67
CA LYS A 2 10.13 -10.60 -0.17
C LYS A 2 9.60 -9.16 -0.28
N GLN A 3 8.93 -8.80 -1.38
CA GLN A 3 8.31 -7.47 -1.55
C GLN A 3 7.18 -7.21 -0.54
N LEU A 4 6.28 -8.17 -0.32
CA LEU A 4 5.24 -8.09 0.71
C LEU A 4 5.81 -7.91 2.13
N SER A 5 6.91 -8.61 2.47
CA SER A 5 7.57 -8.40 3.76
C SER A 5 8.14 -7.00 3.92
N ARG A 6 8.71 -6.43 2.86
CA ARG A 6 9.21 -5.05 2.88
C ARG A 6 8.06 -4.04 2.97
N LEU A 7 6.96 -4.29 2.25
CA LEU A 7 5.73 -3.48 2.31
C LEU A 7 5.15 -3.46 3.73
N LYS A 8 5.11 -4.62 4.38
CA LYS A 8 4.73 -4.73 5.80
C LYS A 8 5.66 -3.92 6.71
N ALA A 9 6.97 -4.03 6.51
CA ALA A 9 7.95 -3.33 7.34
C ALA A 9 7.82 -1.81 7.19
N HIS A 10 7.66 -1.33 5.96
CA HIS A 10 7.49 0.09 5.66
C HIS A 10 6.17 0.66 6.18
N ALA A 11 5.05 -0.04 5.96
CA ALA A 11 3.75 0.33 6.53
C ALA A 11 3.82 0.42 8.07
N LYS A 12 4.52 -0.51 8.74
CA LYS A 12 4.73 -0.44 10.20
C LYS A 12 5.57 0.77 10.63
N LEU A 13 6.55 1.18 9.85
CA LEU A 13 7.34 2.37 10.14
C LEU A 13 6.49 3.64 9.96
N LEU A 14 5.68 3.71 8.90
CA LEU A 14 4.71 4.80 8.74
C LEU A 14 3.71 4.84 9.90
N ALA A 15 3.17 3.69 10.33
CA ALA A 15 2.25 3.63 11.48
C ALA A 15 2.89 4.24 12.74
N ARG A 16 4.15 3.88 13.01
CA ARG A 16 4.90 4.43 14.15
C ARG A 16 5.12 5.93 14.02
N TYR A 17 5.49 6.40 12.82
CA TYR A 17 5.68 7.82 12.57
C TYR A 17 4.41 8.61 12.86
N PHE A 18 3.26 8.16 12.35
CA PHE A 18 1.98 8.84 12.56
C PHE A 18 1.44 8.72 13.99
N GLY A 19 1.70 7.60 14.68
CA GLY A 19 1.40 7.49 16.12
C GLY A 19 2.25 8.44 16.98
N HIS A 20 3.51 8.68 16.58
CA HIS A 20 4.32 9.71 17.23
C HIS A 20 3.85 11.13 16.88
N LEU A 21 3.38 11.39 15.65
CA LEU A 21 2.73 12.65 15.30
C LEU A 21 1.49 12.89 16.14
N GLU A 22 0.64 11.89 16.33
CA GLU A 22 -0.53 11.97 17.22
C GLU A 22 -0.12 12.31 18.66
N SER A 23 0.93 11.65 19.17
CA SER A 23 1.49 11.92 20.50
C SER A 23 2.03 13.36 20.60
N LEU A 24 2.72 13.84 19.57
CA LEU A 24 3.22 15.22 19.50
C LEU A 24 2.08 16.24 19.39
N ALA A 25 0.98 15.85 18.76
CA ALA A 25 -0.23 16.63 18.60
C ALA A 25 -1.08 16.72 19.87
N THR A 26 -0.85 15.84 20.86
CA THR A 26 -1.66 15.72 22.08
C THR A 26 -0.88 16.01 23.37
N SER A 27 0.42 15.72 23.43
CA SER A 27 1.26 15.76 24.66
C SER A 27 2.23 16.97 24.74
N GLU A 28 2.74 17.23 25.96
CA GLU A 28 3.87 18.13 26.24
C GLU A 28 5.25 17.43 26.24
N ALA A 29 5.28 16.09 26.13
CA ALA A 29 6.51 15.29 26.08
C ALA A 29 7.21 15.40 24.70
N GLN A 30 7.78 16.56 24.42
CA GLN A 30 8.27 16.93 23.08
C GLN A 30 9.66 16.36 22.75
N GLY A 31 10.52 16.12 23.74
CA GLY A 31 11.91 15.70 23.52
C GLY A 31 12.05 14.26 23.03
N GLU A 32 11.58 13.30 23.84
CA GLU A 32 11.69 11.86 23.55
C GLU A 32 10.91 11.48 22.28
N THR A 33 9.73 12.07 22.07
CA THR A 33 8.90 11.84 20.88
C THR A 33 9.63 12.27 19.60
N LYS A 34 10.31 13.42 19.60
CA LYS A 34 11.09 13.89 18.44
C LYS A 34 12.24 12.94 18.09
N THR A 35 13.01 12.49 19.09
CA THR A 35 14.11 11.54 18.85
C THR A 35 13.60 10.19 18.31
N ALA A 36 12.47 9.69 18.83
CA ALA A 36 11.85 8.48 18.31
C ALA A 36 11.42 8.65 16.84
N MET A 37 10.85 9.80 16.48
CA MET A 37 10.47 10.11 15.09
C MET A 37 11.67 10.18 14.15
N ASP A 38 12.77 10.82 14.54
CA ASP A 38 13.99 10.87 13.72
C ASP A 38 14.56 9.47 13.46
N GLY A 39 14.48 8.57 14.45
CA GLY A 39 14.82 7.15 14.30
C GLY A 39 13.92 6.43 13.29
N VAL A 40 12.61 6.68 13.32
CA VAL A 40 11.66 6.12 12.34
C VAL A 40 11.91 6.64 10.93
N VAL A 41 12.17 7.95 10.78
CA VAL A 41 12.48 8.57 9.47
C VAL A 41 13.77 7.99 8.89
N THR A 42 14.79 7.78 9.72
CA THR A 42 16.02 7.10 9.29
C THR A 42 15.73 5.68 8.82
N ALA A 43 14.98 4.91 9.62
CA ALA A 43 14.61 3.54 9.26
C ALA A 43 13.78 3.47 7.97
N LEU A 44 12.90 4.43 7.70
CA LEU A 44 12.13 4.51 6.45
C LEU A 44 13.04 4.61 5.23
N LYS A 45 14.04 5.52 5.28
CA LYS A 45 15.02 5.71 4.20
C LYS A 45 15.89 4.48 3.95
N GLU A 46 16.09 3.65 4.97
CA GLU A 46 16.92 2.46 4.90
C GLU A 46 16.18 1.22 4.39
N VAL A 47 14.84 1.25 4.27
CA VAL A 47 14.10 0.10 3.73
C VAL A 47 14.53 -0.15 2.28
N PRO A 48 15.17 -1.29 1.97
CA PRO A 48 15.77 -1.50 0.66
C PRO A 48 14.69 -1.83 -0.38
N TRP A 49 14.47 -0.90 -1.31
CA TRP A 49 13.56 -1.08 -2.43
C TRP A 49 14.32 -1.22 -3.74
N THR A 50 14.07 -2.30 -4.47
CA THR A 50 14.50 -2.43 -5.87
C THR A 50 13.47 -1.69 -6.73
N GLN A 51 13.81 -0.48 -7.17
CA GLN A 51 12.95 0.32 -8.02
C GLN A 51 13.25 0.04 -9.50
N SER A 52 12.21 -0.22 -10.29
CA SER A 52 12.29 -0.17 -11.74
C SER A 52 12.42 1.27 -12.22
N LYS A 53 12.89 1.48 -13.45
CA LYS A 53 12.96 2.83 -14.05
C LYS A 53 11.59 3.53 -14.06
N SER A 54 10.52 2.77 -14.28
CA SER A 54 9.14 3.28 -14.25
C SER A 54 8.78 3.78 -12.84
N GLN A 55 9.12 3.01 -11.80
CA GLN A 55 8.86 3.37 -10.41
C GLN A 55 9.64 4.63 -10.02
N SER A 56 10.92 4.72 -10.37
CA SER A 56 11.72 5.92 -10.10
C SER A 56 11.13 7.16 -10.77
N LYS A 57 10.64 7.03 -12.01
CA LYS A 57 9.96 8.13 -12.71
C LYS A 57 8.67 8.53 -12.01
N ALA A 58 7.82 7.58 -11.63
CA ALA A 58 6.57 7.85 -10.92
C ALA A 58 6.81 8.53 -9.55
N ILE A 59 7.81 8.08 -8.79
CA ILE A 59 8.19 8.69 -7.50
C ILE A 59 8.73 10.11 -7.71
N SER A 60 9.50 10.34 -8.78
CA SER A 60 10.03 11.66 -9.11
C SER A 60 9.00 12.65 -9.69
N ALA A 61 7.82 12.15 -10.10
CA ALA A 61 6.79 12.95 -10.74
C ALA A 61 5.83 13.64 -9.75
N LEU A 62 6.09 13.54 -8.45
CA LEU A 62 5.30 14.26 -7.45
C LEU A 62 5.32 15.77 -7.73
N PRO A 63 4.16 16.44 -7.78
CA PRO A 63 4.14 17.90 -7.86
C PRO A 63 4.85 18.49 -6.64
N PRO A 64 5.46 19.68 -6.74
CA PRO A 64 6.02 20.35 -5.57
C PRO A 64 4.96 20.47 -4.46
N LEU A 65 5.38 20.32 -3.21
CA LEU A 65 4.49 20.62 -2.08
C LEU A 65 4.10 22.09 -2.17
N VAL A 66 2.80 22.37 -2.04
CA VAL A 66 2.34 23.74 -1.76
C VAL A 66 3.08 24.18 -0.49
N GLU A 67 3.61 25.40 -0.49
CA GLU A 67 4.24 25.94 0.71
C GLU A 67 3.31 25.71 1.89
N LEU A 68 3.85 25.12 2.96
CA LEU A 68 3.11 24.81 4.17
C LEU A 68 2.40 26.10 4.58
N ALA A 69 1.08 26.17 4.40
CA ALA A 69 0.36 27.40 4.59
C ALA A 69 0.63 27.83 6.04
N VAL A 70 1.26 29.00 6.18
CA VAL A 70 1.83 29.51 7.43
C VAL A 70 0.76 29.66 8.53
N ASP A 71 -0.51 29.53 8.16
CA ASP A 71 -1.72 29.65 8.97
C ASP A 71 -2.15 28.38 9.73
N MET A 72 -1.33 27.33 9.68
CA MET A 72 -1.46 26.19 10.58
C MET A 72 -1.43 26.67 12.05
N LYS A 73 -2.59 26.77 12.71
CA LYS A 73 -2.77 26.92 14.16
C LYS A 73 -2.38 25.63 14.88
N ILE A 74 -1.15 25.20 14.70
CA ILE A 74 -0.64 23.93 15.17
C ILE A 74 0.48 24.20 16.15
N ARG A 75 0.64 23.33 17.15
CA ARG A 75 1.75 23.40 18.12
C ARG A 75 3.08 23.55 17.37
N ALA A 76 3.96 24.42 17.88
CA ALA A 76 5.25 24.72 17.28
C ALA A 76 6.07 23.45 16.96
N ALA A 77 6.01 22.44 17.83
CA ALA A 77 6.72 21.18 17.65
C ALA A 77 6.28 20.38 16.40
N LEU A 78 4.97 20.36 16.09
CA LEU A 78 4.45 19.73 14.88
C LEU A 78 4.86 20.52 13.62
N LYS A 79 4.82 21.85 13.70
CA LYS A 79 5.26 22.71 12.59
C LYS A 79 6.73 22.49 12.26
N GLU A 80 7.58 22.39 13.28
CA GLU A 80 9.01 22.04 13.11
C GLU A 80 9.19 20.68 12.45
N GLU A 81 8.44 19.67 12.90
CA GLU A 81 8.50 18.31 12.35
C GLU A 81 8.09 18.27 10.88
N PHE A 82 6.97 18.88 10.51
CA PHE A 82 6.57 18.97 9.11
C PHE A 82 7.57 19.73 8.26
N ASN A 83 8.10 20.87 8.74
CA ASN A 83 9.11 21.61 8.00
C ASN A 83 10.39 20.80 7.75
N ARG A 84 10.77 19.93 8.69
CA ARG A 84 11.96 19.08 8.57
C ARG A 84 11.74 17.89 7.64
N ASN A 85 10.62 17.19 7.80
CA ASN A 85 10.45 15.85 7.27
C ASN A 85 9.36 15.70 6.18
N LYS A 86 8.58 16.76 5.87
CA LYS A 86 7.46 16.68 4.90
C LYS A 86 7.84 16.06 3.57
N ASP A 87 8.95 16.47 2.97
CA ASP A 87 9.37 15.97 1.66
C ASP A 87 9.76 14.50 1.72
N THR A 88 10.43 14.10 2.81
CA THR A 88 10.79 12.71 3.05
C THR A 88 9.54 11.86 3.23
N ILE A 89 8.65 12.23 4.16
CA ILE A 89 7.45 11.45 4.45
C ILE A 89 6.56 11.35 3.22
N ARG A 90 6.32 12.45 2.52
CA ARG A 90 5.54 12.43 1.27
C ARG A 90 6.13 11.48 0.22
N ARG A 91 7.46 11.50 0.07
CA ARG A 91 8.16 10.57 -0.83
C ARG A 91 7.97 9.12 -0.39
N GLU A 92 8.05 8.82 0.90
CA GLU A 92 7.83 7.47 1.42
C GLU A 92 6.39 7.00 1.24
N LEU A 93 5.39 7.88 1.42
CA LEU A 93 3.99 7.60 1.11
C LEU A 93 3.80 7.28 -0.38
N GLN A 94 4.45 8.04 -1.27
CA GLN A 94 4.42 7.78 -2.71
C GLN A 94 5.12 6.46 -3.08
N ILE A 95 6.22 6.12 -2.42
CA ILE A 95 6.90 4.83 -2.60
C ILE A 95 5.92 3.69 -2.24
N GLN A 96 5.25 3.79 -1.09
CA GLN A 96 4.24 2.82 -0.66
C GLN A 96 3.11 2.68 -1.69
N GLU A 97 2.56 3.79 -2.19
CA GLU A 97 1.51 3.81 -3.22
C GLU A 97 1.98 3.12 -4.51
N VAL A 98 3.14 3.49 -5.04
CA VAL A 98 3.69 2.95 -6.31
C VAL A 98 3.98 1.46 -6.20
N LEU A 99 4.47 0.99 -5.04
CA LEU A 99 4.76 -0.42 -4.82
C LEU A 99 3.49 -1.28 -4.77
N LEU A 100 2.43 -0.76 -4.15
CA LEU A 100 1.12 -1.41 -4.13
C LEU A 100 0.49 -1.44 -5.52
N GLN A 101 0.54 -0.34 -6.27
CA GLN A 101 0.07 -0.29 -7.67
C GLN A 101 0.75 -1.33 -8.55
N GLU A 102 2.08 -1.46 -8.42
CA GLU A 102 2.85 -2.47 -9.16
C GLU A 102 2.43 -3.90 -8.76
N LEU A 103 2.26 -4.16 -7.46
CA LEU A 103 1.81 -5.47 -6.98
C LEU A 103 0.42 -5.82 -7.53
N THR A 104 -0.53 -4.88 -7.47
CA THR A 104 -1.87 -5.05 -8.07
C THR A 104 -1.75 -5.34 -9.55
N GLY A 105 -0.96 -4.56 -10.29
CA GLY A 105 -0.74 -4.76 -11.72
C GLY A 105 -0.16 -6.14 -12.07
N GLN A 106 0.79 -6.64 -11.28
CA GLN A 106 1.35 -7.98 -11.45
C GLN A 106 0.29 -9.08 -11.22
N ILE A 107 -0.57 -8.92 -10.21
CA ILE A 107 -1.67 -9.84 -9.94
C ILE A 107 -2.69 -9.80 -11.08
N SER A 108 -3.12 -8.60 -11.51
CA SER A 108 -4.04 -8.44 -12.64
C SER A 108 -3.48 -9.07 -13.92
N HIS A 109 -2.17 -8.90 -14.17
CA HIS A 109 -1.50 -9.52 -15.31
C HIS A 109 -1.48 -11.04 -15.19
N ALA A 110 -1.16 -11.60 -14.02
CA ALA A 110 -1.18 -13.05 -13.79
C ALA A 110 -2.58 -13.64 -14.02
N MET A 111 -3.63 -12.98 -13.53
CA MET A 111 -5.02 -13.39 -13.79
C MET A 111 -5.35 -13.39 -15.29
N LYS A 112 -5.16 -12.25 -15.96
CA LYS A 112 -5.55 -12.07 -17.37
C LYS A 112 -4.75 -12.93 -18.34
N GLN A 113 -3.44 -13.07 -18.11
CA GLN A 113 -2.52 -13.70 -19.07
C GLN A 113 -2.21 -15.17 -18.76
N GLN A 114 -2.41 -15.61 -17.51
CA GLN A 114 -2.07 -16.99 -17.13
C GLN A 114 -3.31 -17.78 -16.71
N MET A 115 -4.20 -17.17 -15.91
CA MET A 115 -5.32 -17.91 -15.34
C MET A 115 -6.50 -18.02 -16.30
N ASN A 116 -6.96 -16.90 -16.87
CA ASN A 116 -8.12 -16.90 -17.78
C ASN A 116 -7.92 -17.82 -19.00
N PRO A 117 -6.75 -17.85 -19.67
CA PRO A 117 -6.53 -18.78 -20.77
C PRO A 117 -6.53 -20.25 -20.34
N LYS A 118 -6.00 -20.55 -19.14
CA LYS A 118 -6.02 -21.91 -18.59
C LYS A 118 -7.44 -22.36 -18.25
N GLU A 119 -8.23 -21.48 -17.65
CA GLU A 119 -9.64 -21.77 -17.36
C GLU A 119 -10.42 -22.00 -18.66
N GLN A 120 -10.21 -21.16 -19.68
CA GLN A 120 -10.81 -21.37 -20.99
C GLN A 120 -10.42 -22.74 -21.57
N GLN A 121 -9.13 -23.05 -21.65
CA GLN A 121 -8.65 -24.27 -22.32
C GLN A 121 -8.94 -25.57 -21.56
N LEU A 122 -8.87 -25.54 -20.22
CA LEU A 122 -8.91 -26.75 -19.40
C LEU A 122 -10.28 -26.99 -18.75
N VAL A 123 -11.13 -25.95 -18.68
CA VAL A 123 -12.46 -26.04 -18.08
C VAL A 123 -13.55 -25.79 -19.10
N MET A 124 -13.49 -24.68 -19.84
CA MET A 124 -14.59 -24.25 -20.73
C MET A 124 -14.59 -25.02 -22.06
N ASP A 125 -13.47 -25.04 -22.79
CA ASP A 125 -13.38 -25.71 -24.10
C ASP A 125 -13.80 -27.21 -24.06
N PRO A 126 -13.45 -27.99 -23.01
CA PRO A 126 -13.89 -29.39 -22.92
C PRO A 126 -15.40 -29.59 -22.75
N ILE A 127 -16.15 -28.60 -22.25
CA ILE A 127 -17.61 -28.68 -22.07
C ILE A 127 -18.40 -27.99 -23.17
N THR A 128 -17.82 -26.99 -23.83
CA THR A 128 -18.45 -26.30 -24.96
C THR A 128 -18.10 -26.94 -26.31
N GLY A 129 -17.10 -27.81 -26.35
CA GLY A 129 -16.68 -28.55 -27.53
C GLY A 129 -17.66 -29.67 -27.90
N SER A 130 -17.65 -30.05 -29.18
CA SER A 130 -18.51 -31.12 -29.73
C SER A 130 -17.95 -32.53 -29.52
N SER A 131 -16.78 -32.67 -28.91
CA SER A 131 -16.17 -33.97 -28.60
C SER A 131 -16.50 -34.42 -27.18
N PRO A 132 -16.81 -35.72 -26.96
CA PRO A 132 -16.98 -36.26 -25.62
C PRO A 132 -15.72 -36.06 -24.75
N LEU A 133 -15.93 -35.81 -23.46
CA LEU A 133 -14.83 -35.75 -22.48
C LEU A 133 -14.09 -37.09 -22.44
N LYS A 134 -12.80 -37.07 -22.78
CA LYS A 134 -11.95 -38.28 -22.82
C LYS A 134 -11.72 -38.89 -21.43
N ASP A 135 -11.62 -38.06 -20.40
CA ASP A 135 -11.43 -38.47 -19.00
C ASP A 135 -12.19 -37.51 -18.07
N ALA A 136 -13.42 -37.89 -17.72
CA ALA A 136 -14.29 -37.08 -16.88
C ALA A 136 -13.73 -36.90 -15.46
N GLY A 137 -13.06 -37.92 -14.90
CA GLY A 137 -12.53 -37.87 -13.54
C GLY A 137 -11.40 -36.85 -13.42
N LYS A 138 -10.44 -36.90 -14.35
CA LYS A 138 -9.34 -35.93 -14.43
C LYS A 138 -9.83 -34.52 -14.75
N TRP A 139 -10.85 -34.39 -15.58
CA TRP A 139 -11.45 -33.09 -15.88
C TRP A 139 -12.09 -32.47 -14.63
N VAL A 140 -12.87 -33.25 -13.85
CA VAL A 140 -13.49 -32.76 -12.61
C VAL A 140 -12.44 -32.28 -11.60
N SER A 141 -11.34 -33.01 -11.41
CA SER A 141 -10.26 -32.57 -10.51
C SER A 141 -9.60 -31.29 -11.03
N THR A 142 -9.27 -31.24 -12.32
CA THR A 142 -8.65 -30.06 -12.97
C THR A 142 -9.55 -28.83 -12.84
N ARG A 143 -10.86 -28.97 -13.09
CA ARG A 143 -11.83 -27.89 -12.92
C ARG A 143 -11.85 -27.38 -11.48
N ARG A 144 -11.87 -28.28 -10.50
CA ARG A 144 -11.88 -27.90 -9.09
C ARG A 144 -10.66 -27.06 -8.74
N ASP A 145 -9.48 -27.51 -9.14
CA ASP A 145 -8.21 -26.84 -8.85
C ASP A 145 -8.14 -25.47 -9.51
N ILE A 146 -8.56 -25.37 -10.77
CA ILE A 146 -8.58 -24.11 -11.52
C ILE A 146 -9.57 -23.13 -10.90
N VAL A 147 -10.82 -23.53 -10.65
CA VAL A 147 -11.84 -22.65 -10.06
C VAL A 147 -11.39 -22.16 -8.68
N HIS A 148 -10.81 -23.04 -7.85
CA HIS A 148 -10.32 -22.66 -6.53
C HIS A 148 -9.16 -21.66 -6.61
N LEU A 149 -8.21 -21.89 -7.53
CA LEU A 149 -7.09 -20.98 -7.75
C LEU A 149 -7.56 -19.63 -8.32
N SER A 150 -8.52 -19.62 -9.25
CA SER A 150 -9.11 -18.39 -9.83
C SER A 150 -9.74 -17.55 -8.74
N ALA A 151 -10.60 -18.16 -7.90
CA ALA A 151 -11.25 -17.48 -6.79
C ALA A 151 -10.23 -16.93 -5.76
N LYS A 152 -9.16 -17.69 -5.46
CA LYS A 152 -8.10 -17.21 -4.57
C LYS A 152 -7.36 -16.02 -5.15
N LEU A 153 -7.03 -16.04 -6.44
CA LEU A 153 -6.35 -14.94 -7.11
C LEU A 153 -7.23 -13.69 -7.20
N GLU A 154 -8.52 -13.86 -7.48
CA GLU A 154 -9.49 -12.76 -7.51
C GLU A 154 -9.62 -12.07 -6.15
N LYS A 155 -9.74 -12.86 -5.08
CA LYS A 155 -9.73 -12.31 -3.71
C LYS A 155 -8.45 -11.52 -3.40
N ILE A 156 -7.27 -12.07 -3.74
CA ILE A 156 -5.99 -11.39 -3.54
C ILE A 156 -5.92 -10.09 -4.36
N HIS A 157 -6.48 -10.09 -5.56
CA HIS A 157 -6.54 -8.91 -6.42
C HIS A 157 -7.42 -7.81 -5.80
N GLU A 158 -8.62 -8.14 -5.35
CA GLU A 158 -9.52 -7.20 -4.66
C GLU A 158 -8.87 -6.57 -3.43
N GLU A 159 -8.22 -7.39 -2.60
CA GLU A 159 -7.53 -6.92 -1.40
C GLU A 159 -6.36 -5.98 -1.75
N THR A 160 -5.56 -6.34 -2.75
CA THR A 160 -4.41 -5.50 -3.16
C THR A 160 -4.86 -4.19 -3.81
N ASP A 161 -5.97 -4.20 -4.54
CA ASP A 161 -6.60 -2.98 -5.08
C ASP A 161 -7.11 -2.07 -3.96
N SER A 162 -7.77 -2.64 -2.95
CA SER A 162 -8.17 -1.89 -1.75
C SER A 162 -6.98 -1.27 -1.03
N ALA A 163 -5.88 -2.01 -0.83
CA ALA A 163 -4.66 -1.48 -0.22
C ALA A 163 -4.02 -0.37 -1.06
N THR A 164 -4.07 -0.50 -2.39
CA THR A 164 -3.61 0.54 -3.32
C THR A 164 -4.40 1.83 -3.16
N ASN A 165 -5.73 1.72 -3.01
CA ASN A 165 -6.60 2.86 -2.78
C ASN A 165 -6.33 3.50 -1.41
N ALA A 166 -6.20 2.70 -0.35
CA ALA A 166 -5.81 3.20 0.98
C ALA A 166 -4.46 3.94 0.96
N ALA A 167 -3.45 3.43 0.23
CA ALA A 167 -2.16 4.12 0.12
C ALA A 167 -2.27 5.49 -0.59
N ARG A 168 -3.17 5.60 -1.57
CA ARG A 168 -3.45 6.86 -2.27
C ARG A 168 -4.18 7.85 -1.35
N GLU A 169 -5.20 7.40 -0.63
CA GLU A 169 -5.93 8.25 0.32
C GLU A 169 -5.03 8.70 1.47
N MET A 170 -4.16 7.83 1.99
CA MET A 170 -3.14 8.16 2.96
C MET A 170 -2.24 9.32 2.50
N ARG A 171 -1.75 9.28 1.24
CA ARG A 171 -0.94 10.38 0.69
C ARG A 171 -1.73 11.67 0.56
N LYS A 172 -2.99 11.60 0.12
CA LYS A 172 -3.87 12.78 0.02
C LYS A 172 -4.17 13.37 1.40
N ALA A 173 -4.43 12.53 2.40
CA ALA A 173 -4.65 12.94 3.78
C ALA A 173 -3.40 13.63 4.35
N PHE A 174 -2.20 13.19 3.98
CA PHE A 174 -0.96 13.88 4.34
C PHE A 174 -0.83 15.24 3.63
N ASP A 175 -1.13 15.33 2.34
CA ASP A 175 -1.12 16.60 1.61
C ASP A 175 -2.16 17.59 2.20
N ALA A 176 -3.34 17.10 2.55
CA ALA A 176 -4.40 17.86 3.24
C ALA A 176 -3.97 18.32 4.63
N LEU A 177 -3.34 17.42 5.40
CA LEU A 177 -2.74 17.73 6.70
C LEU A 177 -1.75 18.88 6.55
N LEU A 178 -0.81 18.83 5.61
CA LEU A 178 0.16 19.90 5.35
C LEU A 178 -0.49 21.24 4.91
N SER A 179 -1.73 21.19 4.42
CA SER A 179 -2.51 22.36 4.02
C SER A 179 -3.30 22.99 5.18
N GLY A 180 -3.20 22.42 6.39
CA GLY A 180 -3.86 22.94 7.59
C GLY A 180 -5.29 22.44 7.82
N GLU A 181 -5.72 21.42 7.09
CA GLU A 181 -6.97 20.71 7.40
C GLU A 181 -6.88 20.02 8.79
N ASP A 182 -8.04 19.63 9.35
CA ASP A 182 -8.18 19.07 10.71
C ASP A 182 -7.09 18.03 11.04
N VAL A 183 -6.09 18.47 11.80
CA VAL A 183 -4.84 17.75 12.03
C VAL A 183 -5.08 16.38 12.67
N MET A 184 -5.95 16.33 13.68
CA MET A 184 -6.20 15.08 14.41
C MET A 184 -7.03 14.12 13.57
N CYS A 185 -8.05 14.63 12.88
CA CYS A 185 -8.84 13.83 11.96
C CYS A 185 -7.95 13.20 10.86
N ARG A 186 -7.07 13.99 10.24
CA ARG A 186 -6.17 13.52 9.18
C ARG A 186 -5.11 12.54 9.66
N ILE A 187 -4.55 12.73 10.87
CA ILE A 187 -3.63 11.75 11.45
C ILE A 187 -4.35 10.41 11.67
N ASN A 188 -5.59 10.43 12.16
CA ASN A 188 -6.38 9.23 12.39
C ASN A 188 -6.77 8.53 11.08
N ASP A 189 -7.18 9.28 10.06
CA ASP A 189 -7.45 8.76 8.70
C ASP A 189 -6.23 8.00 8.17
N ILE A 190 -5.03 8.60 8.28
CA ILE A 190 -3.78 7.99 7.84
C ILE A 190 -3.47 6.70 8.61
N ILE A 191 -3.67 6.67 9.93
CA ILE A 191 -3.44 5.47 10.74
C ILE A 191 -4.39 4.34 10.30
N ALA A 192 -5.67 4.64 10.08
CA ALA A 192 -6.66 3.66 9.62
C ALA A 192 -6.34 3.11 8.22
N ASP A 193 -5.84 3.95 7.31
CA ASP A 193 -5.39 3.52 5.99
C ASP A 193 -4.18 2.57 6.10
N ILE A 194 -3.24 2.85 7.01
CA ILE A 194 -2.08 1.98 7.26
C ILE A 194 -2.50 0.63 7.83
N GLU A 195 -3.44 0.61 8.78
CA GLU A 195 -4.00 -0.63 9.33
C GLU A 195 -4.67 -1.48 8.24
N SER A 196 -5.42 -0.84 7.34
CA SER A 196 -6.05 -1.50 6.20
C SER A 196 -5.01 -2.13 5.27
N ILE A 197 -3.91 -1.43 4.98
CA ILE A 197 -2.79 -1.97 4.20
C ILE A 197 -2.14 -3.16 4.91
N LEU A 198 -1.90 -3.06 6.22
CA LEU A 198 -1.29 -4.13 7.00
C LEU A 198 -2.16 -5.40 7.03
N ALA A 199 -3.47 -5.24 7.16
CA ALA A 199 -4.43 -6.35 7.14
C ALA A 199 -4.36 -7.11 5.80
N VAL A 200 -4.36 -6.38 4.68
CA VAL A 200 -4.23 -6.99 3.34
C VAL A 200 -2.92 -7.76 3.20
N VAL A 201 -1.79 -7.19 3.63
CA VAL A 201 -0.50 -7.88 3.53
C VAL A 201 -0.47 -9.17 4.34
N ASP A 202 -1.21 -9.23 5.45
CA ASP A 202 -1.31 -10.44 6.27
C ASP A 202 -2.24 -11.49 5.65
N THR A 203 -3.34 -11.07 5.03
CA THR A 203 -4.20 -11.99 4.28
C THR A 203 -3.50 -12.61 3.08
N ILE A 204 -2.72 -11.84 2.31
CA ILE A 204 -1.97 -12.36 1.16
C ILE A 204 -0.89 -13.38 1.60
N LYS A 205 -0.39 -13.29 2.84
CA LYS A 205 0.60 -14.23 3.40
C LYS A 205 0.00 -15.50 3.98
N SER A 206 -1.29 -15.50 4.35
CA SER A 206 -2.00 -16.67 4.87
C SER A 206 -2.36 -17.68 3.78
#